data_AF-A0AAV8VX36-F1
#
_entry.id   AF-A0AAV8VX36-F1
#
_cell.length_a   1.000
_cell.length_b   1.000
_cell.length_c   1.000
_cell.angle_alpha   90.00
_cell.angle_beta   90.00
_cell.angle_gamma   90.00
#
_symmetry.space_group_name_H-M   'P 1'
#
loop_
_entity.id
_entity.type
_entity.pdbx_description
1 polymer ?
#
loop_
_entity_poly.entity_id
_entity_poly.type
_entity_poly.pdbx_seq_one_letter_code
_entity_poly.pdbx_strand_id
1 'polypeptide(L)'
;MSQQYDLPPEQQRLLLEKTKRRAELREQFLKLRTDPFRHASGEGGTVFDPALLRYQAMKVSAYDYFKPSGKNILHGLVLFVAPMVITGYFVYKDRSQKEASYRRGEVAYKDRLFKFI
;
A
#
# COMPACT_ATOMS: atom_id res chain seq x y z
N MET A 1 31.66 10.58 12.24
CA MET A 1 31.99 10.14 13.62
C MET A 1 31.87 11.27 14.66
N SER A 2 31.81 12.56 14.30
CA SER A 2 31.80 13.67 15.28
C SER A 2 30.47 13.95 15.97
N GLN A 3 29.32 13.77 15.29
CA GLN A 3 28.02 14.20 15.83
C GLN A 3 27.43 13.32 16.94
N GLN A 4 28.07 12.19 17.30
CA GLN A 4 27.56 11.29 18.33
C GLN A 4 27.81 11.82 19.75
N TYR A 5 28.87 12.62 19.93
CA TYR A 5 29.31 13.13 21.24
C TYR A 5 28.62 14.45 21.64
N ASP A 6 28.11 15.21 20.65
CA ASP A 6 27.42 16.49 20.87
C ASP A 6 25.95 16.33 21.30
N LEU A 7 25.45 15.08 21.35
CA LEU A 7 24.06 14.80 21.69
C LEU A 7 23.84 14.87 23.21
N PRO A 8 22.66 15.32 23.68
CA PRO A 8 22.33 15.27 25.09
C PRO A 8 22.36 13.81 25.62
N PRO A 9 22.70 13.60 26.91
CA PRO A 9 22.99 12.28 27.47
C PRO A 9 21.84 11.27 27.32
N GLU A 10 20.59 11.72 27.36
CA GLU A 10 19.43 10.85 27.14
C GLU A 10 19.34 10.31 25.70
N GLN A 11 19.67 11.14 24.71
CA GLN A 11 19.70 10.68 23.31
C GLN A 11 20.85 9.70 23.08
N GLN A 12 22.00 9.90 23.74
CA GLN A 12 23.11 8.96 23.69
C GLN A 12 22.71 7.58 24.25
N ARG A 13 22.01 7.55 25.40
CA ARG A 13 21.47 6.30 25.98
C ARG A 13 20.52 5.58 25.02
N LEU A 14 19.57 6.29 24.43
CA LEU A 14 18.63 5.72 23.46
C LEU A 14 19.34 5.17 22.21
N LEU A 15 20.38 5.83 21.73
CA LEU A 15 21.18 5.33 20.61
C LEU A 15 21.93 4.06 20.98
N LEU A 16 22.56 4.02 22.16
CA LEU A 16 23.26 2.84 22.68
C LEU A 16 22.33 1.64 22.82
N GLU A 17 21.11 1.85 23.33
CA GLU A 17 20.11 0.81 23.42
C GLU A 17 19.66 0.29 22.05
N LYS A 18 19.48 1.18 21.06
CA LYS A 18 19.14 0.80 19.69
C LYS A 18 20.27 0.00 19.04
N THR A 19 21.53 0.41 19.23
CA THR A 19 22.69 -0.32 18.70
C THR A 19 22.83 -1.68 19.37
N LYS A 20 22.60 -1.76 20.68
CA LYS A 20 22.61 -3.02 21.44
C LYS A 20 21.55 -3.99 20.92
N ARG A 21 20.28 -3.55 20.81
CA ARG A 21 19.19 -4.37 20.24
C ARG A 21 19.49 -4.84 18.82
N ARG A 22 20.08 -3.98 17.98
CA ARG A 22 20.47 -4.36 16.62
C ARG A 22 21.58 -5.42 16.61
N ALA A 23 22.58 -5.29 17.47
CA ALA A 23 23.65 -6.26 17.61
C ALA A 23 23.11 -7.63 18.04
N GLU A 24 22.26 -7.66 19.07
CA GLU A 24 21.61 -8.88 19.57
C GLU A 24 20.82 -9.62 18.47
N LEU A 25 19.97 -8.91 17.72
CA LEU A 25 19.19 -9.50 16.62
C LEU A 25 20.08 -10.00 15.48
N ARG A 26 21.17 -9.27 15.17
CA ARG A 26 22.14 -9.67 14.15
C ARG A 26 22.87 -10.93 14.57
N GLU A 27 23.31 -11.03 15.82
CA GLU A 27 23.99 -12.21 16.37
C GLU A 27 23.08 -13.44 16.31
N GLN A 28 21.81 -13.30 16.70
CA GLN A 28 20.81 -14.37 16.58
C GLN A 28 20.63 -14.82 15.13
N PHE A 29 20.49 -13.88 14.20
CA PHE A 29 20.36 -14.19 12.78
C PHE A 29 21.59 -14.89 12.22
N LEU A 30 22.79 -14.40 12.56
CA LEU A 30 24.04 -15.02 12.13
C LEU A 30 24.14 -16.45 12.65
N LYS A 31 23.87 -16.68 13.94
CA LYS A 31 23.87 -18.01 14.56
C LYS A 31 22.95 -18.99 13.80
N LEU A 32 21.72 -18.57 13.50
CA LEU A 32 20.73 -19.39 12.80
C LEU A 32 21.05 -19.60 11.32
N ARG A 33 21.76 -18.66 10.69
CA ARG A 33 22.13 -18.73 9.28
C ARG A 33 23.38 -19.57 9.04
N THR A 34 24.36 -19.48 9.93
CA THR A 34 25.64 -20.20 9.78
C THR A 34 25.60 -21.63 10.30
N ASP A 35 24.49 -22.07 10.89
CA ASP A 35 24.30 -23.44 11.37
C ASP A 35 24.28 -24.44 10.19
N PRO A 36 25.27 -25.35 10.09
CA PRO A 36 25.35 -26.32 9.00
C PRO A 36 24.29 -27.43 9.09
N PHE A 37 23.69 -27.66 10.27
CA PHE A 37 22.69 -28.71 10.47
C PHE A 37 21.25 -28.20 10.36
N ARG A 38 21.05 -26.94 9.92
CA ARG A 38 19.73 -26.34 9.70
C ARG A 38 18.83 -27.15 8.75
N HIS A 39 19.41 -27.91 7.82
CA HIS A 39 18.65 -28.77 6.92
C HIS A 39 18.05 -30.00 7.64
N ALA A 40 18.64 -30.43 8.75
CA ALA A 40 18.20 -31.60 9.52
C ALA A 40 17.04 -31.30 10.48
N SER A 41 16.75 -30.02 10.78
CA SER A 41 15.66 -29.63 11.69
C SER A 41 14.26 -29.69 11.06
N GLY A 42 14.13 -30.10 9.78
CA GLY A 42 12.84 -30.20 9.09
C GLY A 42 12.24 -28.85 8.66
N GLU A 43 12.74 -27.73 9.18
CA GLU A 43 12.39 -26.35 8.81
C GLU A 43 13.09 -25.87 7.51
N GLY A 44 13.36 -26.80 6.59
CA GLY A 44 14.25 -26.60 5.44
C GLY A 44 14.02 -25.27 4.71
N GLY A 45 15.07 -24.44 4.61
CA GLY A 45 15.03 -23.16 3.88
C GLY A 45 15.66 -21.98 4.63
N THR A 46 15.15 -20.79 4.34
CA THR A 46 15.61 -19.49 4.86
C THR A 46 15.39 -19.34 6.37
N VAL A 47 16.11 -18.42 7.01
CA VAL A 47 15.89 -18.07 8.43
C VAL A 47 14.50 -17.45 8.60
N PHE A 48 13.69 -18.05 9.48
CA PHE A 48 12.37 -17.53 9.82
C PHE A 48 12.50 -16.24 10.65
N ASP A 49 11.89 -15.15 10.17
CA ASP A 49 11.84 -13.87 10.88
C ASP A 49 10.43 -13.64 11.47
N PRO A 50 10.27 -13.71 12.81
CA PRO A 50 8.99 -13.45 13.44
C PRO A 50 8.52 -12.00 13.29
N ALA A 51 9.43 -11.03 13.10
CA ALA A 51 9.05 -9.63 12.87
C ALA A 51 8.37 -9.45 11.52
N LEU A 52 8.87 -10.12 10.49
CA LEU A 52 8.24 -10.12 9.16
C LEU A 52 6.86 -10.78 9.20
N LEU A 53 6.72 -11.92 9.89
CA LEU A 53 5.42 -12.58 10.05
C LEU A 53 4.41 -11.67 10.77
N ARG A 54 4.82 -10.98 11.84
CA ARG A 54 3.94 -10.04 12.55
C ARG A 54 3.50 -8.88 11.66
N TYR A 55 4.41 -8.36 10.84
CA TYR A 55 4.08 -7.29 9.89
C TYR A 55 3.07 -7.76 8.84
N GLN A 56 3.23 -8.98 8.32
CA GLN A 56 2.27 -9.59 7.40
C GLN A 56 0.93 -9.81 8.08
N ALA A 57 0.92 -10.39 9.29
CA ALA A 57 -0.30 -10.59 10.07
C ALA A 57 -1.05 -9.28 10.31
N MET A 58 -0.34 -8.21 10.70
CA MET A 58 -0.92 -6.87 10.89
C MET A 58 -1.60 -6.32 9.63
N LYS A 59 -1.06 -6.59 8.43
CA LYS A 59 -1.69 -6.17 7.17
C LYS A 59 -2.97 -6.93 6.90
N VAL A 60 -2.96 -8.24 7.16
CA VAL A 60 -4.12 -9.11 6.92
C VAL A 60 -5.25 -8.81 7.91
N SER A 61 -4.92 -8.59 9.19
CA SER A 61 -5.88 -8.24 10.25
C SER A 61 -6.25 -6.75 10.31
N ALA A 62 -5.88 -5.96 9.30
CA ALA A 62 -6.13 -4.52 9.29
C ALA A 62 -7.62 -4.17 9.43
N TYR A 63 -8.51 -5.02 8.93
CA TYR A 63 -9.96 -4.85 9.05
C TYR A 63 -10.45 -4.96 10.51
N ASP A 64 -9.91 -5.89 11.28
CA ASP A 64 -10.33 -6.13 12.67
C ASP A 64 -10.05 -4.93 13.58
N TYR A 65 -9.04 -4.12 13.23
CA TYR A 65 -8.66 -2.91 13.95
C TYR A 65 -9.19 -1.62 13.30
N PHE A 66 -10.01 -1.72 12.25
CA PHE A 66 -10.56 -0.56 11.58
C PHE A 66 -11.55 0.18 12.49
N LYS A 67 -11.33 1.49 12.66
CA LYS A 67 -12.25 2.37 13.39
C LYS A 67 -12.91 3.33 12.40
N PRO A 68 -14.25 3.37 12.31
CA PRO A 68 -14.93 4.35 11.48
C PRO A 68 -14.66 5.76 12.05
N SER A 69 -14.10 6.63 11.22
CA SER A 69 -13.80 8.02 11.55
C SER A 69 -14.19 8.91 10.38
N GLY A 70 -14.55 10.17 10.62
CA GLY A 70 -14.92 11.11 9.55
C GLY A 70 -13.86 11.23 8.47
N LYS A 71 -12.56 11.18 8.85
CA LYS A 71 -11.45 11.17 7.89
C LYS A 71 -11.46 9.92 7.01
N ASN A 72 -11.66 8.73 7.59
CA ASN A 72 -11.68 7.46 6.87
C ASN A 72 -12.86 7.39 5.89
N ILE A 73 -14.03 7.92 6.30
CA ILE A 73 -15.22 8.00 5.44
C ILE A 73 -14.95 8.94 4.26
N LEU A 74 -14.37 10.12 4.52
CA LEU A 74 -14.00 11.05 3.45
C LEU A 74 -13.03 10.41 2.45
N HIS A 75 -12.01 9.70 2.94
CA HIS A 75 -11.09 8.95 2.07
C HIS A 75 -11.82 7.90 1.22
N GLY A 76 -12.76 7.16 1.81
CA GLY A 76 -13.59 6.18 1.08
C GLY A 76 -14.45 6.85 0.00
N LEU A 77 -15.13 7.95 0.31
CA LEU A 77 -15.97 8.68 -0.65
C LEU A 77 -15.14 9.23 -1.81
N VAL A 78 -13.99 9.84 -1.52
CA VAL A 78 -13.12 10.42 -2.55
C VAL A 78 -12.48 9.33 -3.41
N LEU A 79 -12.06 8.20 -2.83
CA LEU A 79 -11.37 7.17 -3.59
C LEU A 79 -12.32 6.31 -4.43
N PHE A 80 -13.54 6.04 -3.95
CA PHE A 80 -14.47 5.12 -4.60
C PHE A 80 -15.63 5.83 -5.29
N VAL A 81 -16.31 6.74 -4.59
CA VAL A 81 -17.53 7.37 -5.11
C VAL A 81 -17.21 8.44 -6.15
N ALA A 82 -16.18 9.27 -5.89
CA ALA A 82 -15.86 10.35 -6.81
C ALA A 82 -15.47 9.86 -8.22
N PRO A 83 -14.59 8.85 -8.42
CA PRO A 83 -14.30 8.34 -9.75
C PRO A 83 -15.53 7.78 -10.46
N MET A 84 -16.41 7.08 -9.74
CA MET A 84 -17.65 6.54 -10.31
C MET A 84 -18.58 7.64 -10.82
N VAL A 85 -18.79 8.69 -10.03
CA VAL A 85 -19.62 9.83 -10.43
C VAL A 85 -18.99 10.63 -11.57
N ILE A 86 -17.68 10.88 -11.49
CA ILE A 86 -16.94 11.65 -12.50
C ILE A 86 -17.00 10.93 -13.86
N THR A 87 -16.64 9.65 -13.89
CA THR A 87 -16.69 8.84 -15.12
C THR A 87 -18.11 8.76 -15.68
N GLY A 88 -19.11 8.51 -14.83
CA GLY A 88 -20.52 8.51 -15.24
C GLY A 88 -20.96 9.84 -15.86
N TYR A 89 -20.57 10.96 -15.26
CA TYR A 89 -20.89 12.29 -15.77
C TYR A 89 -20.24 12.56 -17.14
N PHE A 90 -18.96 12.21 -17.31
CA PHE A 90 -18.27 12.39 -18.59
C PHE A 90 -18.90 11.55 -19.70
N VAL A 91 -19.23 10.29 -19.42
CA VAL A 91 -19.91 9.41 -20.37
C VAL A 91 -21.29 9.94 -20.72
N TYR A 92 -22.08 10.37 -19.73
CA TYR A 92 -23.39 10.96 -19.96
C TYR A 92 -23.30 12.22 -20.85
N LYS A 93 -22.40 13.14 -20.50
CA LYS A 93 -22.20 14.39 -21.23
C LYS A 93 -21.81 14.14 -22.68
N ASP A 94 -20.84 13.26 -22.92
CA ASP A 94 -20.39 12.90 -24.27
C ASP A 94 -21.52 12.28 -25.10
N ARG A 95 -22.30 11.36 -24.50
CA ARG A 95 -23.46 10.75 -25.17
C ARG A 95 -24.53 11.77 -25.51
N SER A 96 -24.92 12.63 -24.56
CA SER A 96 -25.95 13.64 -24.79
C SER A 96 -25.54 14.65 -25.85
N GLN A 97 -24.27 15.07 -25.87
CA GLN A 97 -23.75 15.99 -26.90
C GLN A 97 -23.75 15.35 -28.29
N LYS A 98 -23.32 14.09 -28.40
CA LYS A 98 -23.35 13.32 -29.66
C LYS A 98 -24.77 13.10 -30.16
N GLU A 99 -25.69 12.70 -29.28
CA GLU A 99 -27.10 12.55 -29.66
C GLU A 99 -27.71 13.87 -30.15
N ALA A 100 -27.38 14.98 -29.49
CA ALA A 100 -27.86 16.29 -29.90
C ALA A 100 -27.30 16.73 -31.26
N SER A 101 -26.01 16.48 -31.56
CA SER A 101 -25.42 16.80 -32.87
C SER A 101 -26.02 15.93 -33.99
N TYR A 102 -26.34 14.66 -33.70
CA TYR A 102 -27.05 13.79 -34.64
C TYR A 102 -28.46 14.30 -34.96
N ARG A 103 -29.20 14.80 -33.96
CA ARG A 103 -30.55 15.38 -34.15
C ARG A 103 -30.53 16.69 -34.92
N ARG A 104 -29.49 17.52 -34.73
CA ARG A 104 -29.31 18.77 -35.49
C ARG A 104 -28.82 18.55 -36.92
N GLY A 105 -28.37 17.34 -37.27
CA GLY A 105 -27.85 17.03 -38.60
C GLY A 105 -26.41 17.49 -38.84
N GLU A 106 -25.68 17.86 -37.78
CA GLU A 106 -24.28 18.32 -37.87
C GLU A 106 -23.32 17.21 -38.32
N VAL A 107 -23.68 15.95 -38.06
CA VAL A 107 -22.86 14.77 -38.42
C VAL A 107 -23.55 13.99 -39.53
N ALA A 108 -22.86 13.84 -40.65
CA ALA A 108 -23.33 13.05 -41.78
C ALA A 108 -23.57 11.59 -41.39
N TYR A 109 -24.56 10.95 -41.99
CA TYR A 109 -24.97 9.59 -41.63
C TYR A 109 -23.83 8.56 -41.80
N LYS A 110 -22.88 8.79 -42.71
CA LYS A 110 -21.69 7.93 -42.92
C LYS A 110 -20.66 7.99 -41.77
N ASP A 111 -20.61 9.09 -41.03
CA ASP A 111 -19.57 9.34 -40.02
C ASP A 111 -20.04 8.97 -38.59
N ARG A 112 -21.22 8.34 -38.46
CA ARG A 112 -21.78 7.90 -37.18
C ARG A 112 -21.17 6.56 -36.75
N LEU A 113 -20.71 6.48 -35.49
CA LEU A 113 -20.04 5.29 -34.93
C LEU A 113 -20.92 4.03 -34.86
N PHE A 114 -22.21 4.16 -34.54
CA PHE A 114 -23.15 3.03 -34.36
C PHE A 114 -24.28 3.10 -35.39
N LYS A 115 -23.96 2.77 -36.64
CA LYS A 115 -24.87 2.99 -37.77
C LYS A 115 -25.79 1.80 -38.09
N PHE A 116 -25.35 0.59 -37.76
CA PHE A 116 -25.95 -0.68 -38.22
C PHE A 116 -26.22 -1.69 -37.08
N ILE A 117 -26.33 -1.20 -35.85
CA ILE A 117 -26.68 -1.99 -34.67
C ILE A 117 -28.02 -1.48 -34.15
#